data_AF-A0A2N2WIH7-F1
#
_entry.id   AF-A0A2N2WIH7-F1
#
_cell.length_a   1.000
_cell.length_b   1.000
_cell.length_c   1.000
_cell.angle_alpha   90.00
_cell.angle_beta   90.00
_cell.angle_gamma   90.00
#
_symmetry.space_group_name_H-M   'P 1'
#
loop_
_entity.id
_entity.type
_entity.pdbx_description
1 polymer ?
#
loop_
_entity_poly.entity_id
_entity_poly.type
_entity_poly.pdbx_seq_one_letter_code
_entity_poly.pdbx_strand_id
1 'polypeptide(L)'
;MEGVMDCPKCNSTITIRDGFVQGRQRYRCKNCDYRFSVEFRGVKSDINLKRHAIILYLAGLGITKIEELINVDHSTIFYWTNEFTKKFNLMRSESKPVLKKMTSKKETTVKIEDKNWVLIYHDGVPEIRFK
;
A
#
# COMPACT_ATOMS: atom_id res chain seq x y z
N MET A 1 20.56 -18.27 10.73
CA MET A 1 21.67 -17.31 10.58
C MET A 1 21.07 -16.02 10.07
N GLU A 2 20.99 -15.00 10.92
CA GLU A 2 20.41 -13.69 10.58
C GLU A 2 21.28 -13.02 9.51
N GLY A 3 20.65 -12.63 8.40
CA GLY A 3 21.33 -12.06 7.24
C GLY A 3 22.06 -10.77 7.59
N VAL A 4 23.33 -10.70 7.18
CA VAL A 4 24.10 -9.44 7.15
C VAL A 4 23.33 -8.47 6.27
N MET A 5 22.81 -7.39 6.85
CA MET A 5 22.16 -6.35 6.07
C MET A 5 23.19 -5.35 5.59
N ASP A 6 23.26 -5.22 4.28
CA ASP A 6 24.03 -4.19 3.62
C ASP A 6 23.47 -2.81 3.98
N CYS A 7 24.35 -1.83 4.07
CA CYS A 7 23.94 -0.47 4.35
C CYS A 7 23.04 0.05 3.21
N PRO A 8 21.80 0.49 3.47
CA PRO A 8 20.90 0.99 2.41
C PRO A 8 21.36 2.33 1.80
N LYS A 9 22.36 3.00 2.39
CA LYS A 9 22.90 4.26 1.88
C LYS A 9 24.10 4.06 0.94
N CYS A 10 24.94 3.07 1.20
CA CYS A 10 26.20 2.89 0.45
C CYS A 10 26.50 1.44 0.02
N ASN A 11 25.56 0.52 0.25
CA ASN A 11 25.66 -0.92 -0.03
C ASN A 11 26.88 -1.61 0.59
N SER A 12 27.50 -1.02 1.61
CA SER A 12 28.58 -1.68 2.32
C SER A 12 28.04 -2.85 3.15
N THR A 13 28.70 -4.00 3.05
CA THR A 13 28.45 -5.20 3.83
C THR A 13 28.96 -5.10 5.28
N ILE A 14 29.71 -4.04 5.60
CA ILE A 14 30.36 -3.87 6.90
C ILE A 14 29.45 -3.08 7.84
N THR A 15 28.63 -3.79 8.59
CA THR A 15 27.62 -3.21 9.50
C THR A 15 27.74 -3.81 10.90
N ILE A 16 27.45 -3.01 11.93
CA ILE A 16 27.52 -3.40 13.34
C ILE A 16 26.21 -3.09 14.06
N ARG A 17 25.90 -3.84 15.12
CA ARG A 17 24.77 -3.55 16.02
C ARG A 17 25.04 -2.24 16.77
N ASP A 18 24.05 -1.35 16.81
CA ASP A 18 24.14 0.02 17.35
C ASP A 18 22.94 0.35 18.27
N GLY A 19 22.61 -0.59 19.15
CA GLY A 19 21.50 -0.50 20.10
C GLY A 19 20.13 -0.83 19.50
N PHE A 20 19.07 -0.42 20.18
CA PHE A 20 17.68 -0.65 19.76
C PHE A 20 16.93 0.67 19.64
N VAL A 21 16.01 0.75 18.68
CA VAL A 21 15.07 1.86 18.52
C VAL A 21 13.67 1.27 18.36
N GLN A 22 12.72 1.72 19.19
CA GLN A 22 11.34 1.21 19.18
C GLN A 22 11.25 -0.32 19.26
N GLY A 23 12.10 -0.94 20.09
CA GLY A 23 12.18 -2.40 20.24
C GLY A 23 12.84 -3.15 19.07
N ARG A 24 13.33 -2.45 18.04
CA ARG A 24 14.00 -3.04 16.87
C ARG A 24 15.50 -2.85 16.94
N GLN A 25 16.26 -3.84 16.46
CA GLN A 25 17.72 -3.75 16.35
C GLN A 25 18.10 -2.63 15.39
N ARG A 26 18.91 -1.68 15.87
CA ARG A 26 19.56 -0.67 15.04
C ARG A 26 20.95 -1.14 14.66
N TYR A 27 21.36 -0.81 13.44
CA TYR A 27 22.66 -1.09 12.87
C TYR A 27 23.34 0.22 12.47
N ARG A 28 24.67 0.24 12.49
CA ARG A 28 25.51 1.33 11.99
C ARG A 28 26.46 0.78 10.93
N CYS A 29 26.52 1.45 9.78
CA CYS A 29 27.49 1.14 8.74
C CYS A 29 28.87 1.66 9.12
N LYS A 30 29.92 0.82 9.02
CA LYS A 30 31.29 1.27 9.28
C LYS A 30 31.90 2.10 8.14
N ASN A 31 31.33 2.03 6.94
CA ASN A 31 31.85 2.75 5.78
C ASN A 31 31.34 4.20 5.69
N CYS A 32 30.10 4.45 6.08
CA CYS A 32 29.47 5.77 5.93
C CYS A 32 28.79 6.31 7.20
N ASP A 33 28.95 5.62 8.34
CA ASP A 33 28.35 5.91 9.64
C ASP A 33 26.83 6.04 9.68
N TYR A 34 26.15 5.65 8.59
CA TYR A 34 24.70 5.68 8.52
C TYR A 34 24.09 4.65 9.47
N ARG A 35 23.12 5.10 10.26
CA ARG A 35 22.35 4.26 11.18
C ARG A 35 21.03 3.88 10.56
N PHE A 36 20.70 2.60 10.60
CA PHE A 36 19.48 2.06 10.01
C PHE A 36 18.97 0.89 10.84
N SER A 37 17.66 0.67 10.82
CA SER A 37 17.00 -0.44 11.52
C SER A 37 16.12 -1.16 10.51
N VAL A 38 16.71 -1.71 9.45
CA VAL A 38 15.91 -2.44 8.46
C VAL A 38 15.60 -3.84 8.98
N GLU A 39 14.38 -4.28 8.76
CA GLU A 39 14.04 -5.67 8.54
C GLU A 39 13.45 -5.60 7.14
N PHE A 40 14.23 -5.92 6.09
CA PHE A 40 13.71 -5.82 4.73
C PHE A 40 12.78 -7.01 4.46
N ARG A 41 11.59 -6.98 5.06
CA ARG A 41 10.48 -7.79 4.59
C ARG A 41 10.00 -7.13 3.31
N GLY A 42 10.55 -7.56 2.18
CA GLY A 42 9.98 -7.26 0.87
C GLY A 42 8.55 -7.78 0.85
N VAL A 43 7.61 -6.91 1.19
CA VAL A 43 6.21 -7.22 1.34
C VAL A 43 5.65 -7.41 -0.08
N LYS A 44 5.69 -8.63 -0.62
CA LYS A 44 4.91 -8.97 -1.82
C LYS A 44 3.41 -8.66 -1.63
N SER A 45 2.93 -8.54 -0.39
CA SER A 45 1.59 -8.04 -0.07
C SER A 45 1.42 -6.50 -0.20
N ASP A 46 2.48 -5.70 -0.17
CA ASP A 46 2.41 -4.24 -0.27
C ASP A 46 2.10 -3.83 -1.70
N ILE A 47 2.73 -4.43 -2.71
CA ILE A 47 2.46 -4.09 -4.13
C ILE A 47 0.98 -4.28 -4.48
N ASN A 48 0.35 -5.36 -4.02
CA ASN A 48 -1.08 -5.57 -4.25
C ASN A 48 -1.89 -4.55 -3.45
N LEU A 49 -1.64 -4.35 -2.16
CA LEU A 49 -2.38 -3.37 -1.35
C LEU A 49 -2.22 -1.93 -1.86
N LYS A 50 -1.02 -1.54 -2.27
CA LYS A 50 -0.70 -0.28 -2.94
C LYS A 50 -1.49 -0.14 -4.24
N ARG A 51 -1.56 -1.19 -5.06
CA ARG A 51 -2.40 -1.19 -6.27
C ARG A 51 -3.87 -0.98 -5.92
N HIS A 52 -4.43 -1.70 -4.95
CA HIS A 52 -5.81 -1.54 -4.51
C HIS A 52 -6.07 -0.13 -3.98
N ALA A 53 -5.19 0.40 -3.13
CA ALA A 53 -5.27 1.75 -2.58
C ALA A 53 -5.30 2.81 -3.68
N ILE A 54 -4.41 2.71 -4.68
CA ILE A 54 -4.36 3.63 -5.81
C ILE A 54 -5.64 3.55 -6.64
N ILE A 55 -6.14 2.35 -6.94
CA ILE A 55 -7.35 2.20 -7.74
C ILE A 55 -8.58 2.76 -7.01
N LEU A 56 -8.72 2.48 -5.71
CA LEU A 56 -9.79 3.04 -4.90
C LEU A 56 -9.69 4.57 -4.80
N TYR A 57 -8.47 5.10 -4.68
CA TYR A 57 -8.23 6.54 -4.70
C TYR A 57 -8.66 7.16 -6.04
N LEU A 58 -8.28 6.56 -7.17
CA LEU A 58 -8.68 7.02 -8.51
C LEU A 58 -10.19 6.88 -8.72
N ALA A 59 -10.84 5.87 -8.14
CA ALA A 59 -12.29 5.73 -8.14
C ALA A 59 -13.01 6.81 -7.32
N GLY A 60 -12.29 7.71 -6.63
CA GLY A 60 -12.85 8.86 -5.92
C GLY A 60 -12.97 8.66 -4.40
N LEU A 61 -12.54 7.53 -3.83
CA LEU A 61 -12.57 7.34 -2.39
C LEU A 61 -11.57 8.25 -1.67
N GLY A 62 -11.96 8.71 -0.48
CA GLY A 62 -11.06 9.37 0.47
C GLY A 62 -10.18 8.36 1.21
N ILE A 63 -9.03 8.80 1.69
CA ILE A 63 -8.01 7.96 2.34
C ILE A 63 -8.59 7.18 3.53
N THR A 64 -9.39 7.82 4.39
CA THR A 64 -10.06 7.17 5.52
C THR A 64 -10.92 5.98 5.10
N LYS A 65 -11.63 6.09 3.97
CA LYS A 65 -12.48 5.01 3.49
C LYS A 65 -11.65 3.87 2.90
N ILE A 66 -10.51 4.19 2.29
CA ILE A 66 -9.56 3.19 1.78
C ILE A 66 -8.96 2.43 2.96
N GLU A 67 -8.52 3.13 4.01
CA GLU A 67 -8.00 2.54 5.25
C GLU A 67 -8.97 1.51 5.84
N GLU A 68 -10.25 1.85 5.98
CA GLU A 68 -11.30 0.92 6.44
C GLU A 68 -11.44 -0.32 5.54
N LEU A 69 -11.24 -0.19 4.22
CA LEU A 69 -11.47 -1.26 3.24
C LEU A 69 -10.31 -2.24 3.12
N ILE A 70 -9.06 -1.76 3.17
CA ILE A 70 -7.86 -2.57 2.96
C ILE A 70 -7.08 -2.84 4.25
N ASN A 71 -7.48 -2.22 5.36
CA ASN A 71 -6.85 -2.35 6.68
C ASN A 71 -5.34 -2.06 6.65
N VAL A 72 -4.98 -0.97 5.98
CA VAL A 72 -3.63 -0.40 5.92
C VAL A 72 -3.67 0.96 6.59
N ASP A 73 -2.63 1.30 7.34
CA ASP A 73 -2.60 2.55 8.09
C ASP A 73 -2.73 3.79 7.18
N HIS A 74 -3.43 4.80 7.68
CA HIS A 74 -3.64 6.07 7.00
C HIS A 74 -2.36 6.68 6.41
N SER A 75 -1.26 6.65 7.15
CA SER A 75 -0.01 7.33 6.75
C SER A 75 0.66 6.66 5.55
N THR A 76 0.60 5.33 5.48
CA THR A 76 1.07 4.54 4.35
C THR A 76 0.22 4.77 3.11
N ILE A 77 -1.11 4.79 3.24
CA ILE A 77 -2.01 5.11 2.11
C ILE A 77 -1.79 6.55 1.63
N PHE A 78 -1.62 7.50 2.56
CA PHE A 78 -1.31 8.89 2.21
C PHE A 78 0.00 8.99 1.43
N TYR A 79 1.05 8.30 1.87
CA TYR A 79 2.32 8.26 1.17
C TYR A 79 2.17 7.71 -0.26
N TRP A 80 1.50 6.57 -0.43
CA TRP A 80 1.27 5.97 -1.75
C TRP A 80 0.43 6.85 -2.67
N THR A 81 -0.65 7.42 -2.14
CA THR A 81 -1.55 8.28 -2.93
C THR A 81 -0.85 9.56 -3.31
N ASN A 82 -0.14 10.23 -2.41
CA ASN A 82 0.58 11.47 -2.71
C ASN A 82 1.68 11.29 -3.78
N GLU A 83 2.39 10.15 -3.77
CA GLU A 83 3.33 9.80 -4.84
C GLU A 83 2.63 9.70 -6.21
N PHE A 84 1.41 9.15 -6.22
CA PHE A 84 0.64 8.89 -7.43
C PHE A 84 -0.18 10.09 -7.92
N THR A 85 -0.75 10.90 -7.02
CA THR A 85 -1.54 12.10 -7.29
C THR A 85 -0.74 13.08 -8.15
N LYS A 86 0.55 13.25 -7.87
CA LYS A 86 1.45 14.11 -8.68
C LYS A 86 1.47 13.74 -10.16
N LYS A 87 1.23 12.47 -10.50
CA LYS A 87 1.27 11.96 -11.88
C LYS A 87 -0.11 11.87 -12.52
N PHE A 88 -1.16 11.65 -11.73
CA PHE A 88 -2.43 11.16 -12.25
C PHE A 88 -3.69 11.78 -11.63
N ASN A 89 -3.58 12.93 -10.95
CA ASN A 89 -4.73 13.57 -10.30
C ASN A 89 -5.92 13.82 -11.26
N LEU A 90 -5.65 14.10 -12.54
CA LEU A 90 -6.67 14.32 -13.57
C LEU A 90 -7.52 13.08 -13.88
N MET A 91 -7.05 11.87 -13.51
CA MET A 91 -7.79 10.62 -13.71
C MET A 91 -8.66 10.25 -12.51
N ARG A 92 -8.66 11.06 -11.44
CA ARG A 92 -9.48 10.81 -10.27
C ARG A 92 -10.94 11.12 -10.59
N SER A 93 -11.81 10.15 -10.36
CA SER A 93 -13.26 10.32 -10.46
C SER A 93 -13.78 11.32 -9.44
N GLU A 94 -14.64 12.24 -9.88
CA GLU A 94 -15.39 13.13 -8.99
C GLU A 94 -16.56 12.40 -8.32
N SER A 95 -17.12 11.39 -9.00
CA SER A 95 -18.19 10.55 -8.47
C SER A 95 -17.61 9.42 -7.62
N LYS A 96 -18.14 9.26 -6.40
CA LYS A 96 -17.74 8.20 -5.47
C LYS A 96 -18.46 6.90 -5.80
N PRO A 97 -17.83 5.73 -5.57
CA PRO A 97 -18.47 4.46 -5.85
C PRO A 97 -19.60 4.16 -4.88
N VAL A 98 -20.60 3.45 -5.40
CA VAL A 98 -21.74 2.99 -4.61
C VAL A 98 -21.37 1.73 -3.84
N LEU A 99 -21.70 1.69 -2.55
CA LEU A 99 -21.52 0.52 -1.69
C LEU A 99 -22.78 -0.35 -1.73
N LYS A 100 -22.67 -1.62 -2.11
CA LYS A 100 -23.79 -2.57 -2.16
C LYS A 100 -23.44 -3.88 -1.43
N LYS A 101 -24.44 -4.51 -0.84
CA LYS A 101 -24.34 -5.91 -0.40
C LYS A 101 -24.51 -6.82 -1.61
N MET A 102 -23.71 -7.89 -1.71
CA MET A 102 -23.75 -8.77 -2.87
C MET A 102 -25.15 -9.39 -3.03
N THR A 103 -25.80 -9.09 -4.15
CA THR A 103 -26.98 -9.80 -4.65
C THR A 103 -26.52 -10.59 -5.86
N SER A 104 -26.81 -11.89 -5.87
CA SER A 104 -26.31 -12.84 -6.87
C SER A 104 -26.74 -12.45 -8.29
N LYS A 105 -25.89 -11.70 -8.99
CA LYS A 105 -25.99 -11.49 -10.44
C LYS A 105 -24.59 -11.45 -11.04
N LYS A 106 -24.32 -12.33 -12.00
CA LYS A 106 -23.07 -12.35 -12.76
C LYS A 106 -23.03 -11.11 -13.64
N GLU A 107 -22.09 -10.23 -13.35
CA GLU A 107 -21.81 -9.02 -14.14
C GLU A 107 -20.39 -9.11 -14.71
N THR A 108 -20.22 -8.74 -15.98
CA THR A 108 -19.00 -8.93 -16.77
C THR A 108 -18.34 -7.58 -17.01
N THR A 109 -17.59 -7.09 -16.04
CA THR A 109 -16.68 -5.95 -16.20
C THR A 109 -15.46 -6.13 -15.31
N VAL A 110 -14.48 -5.23 -15.38
CA VAL A 110 -13.23 -5.35 -14.61
C VAL A 110 -13.53 -5.46 -13.11
N LYS A 111 -13.17 -6.60 -12.51
CA LYS A 111 -13.31 -6.88 -11.10
C LYS A 111 -11.96 -6.82 -10.42
N ILE A 112 -11.91 -6.09 -9.31
CA ILE A 112 -10.79 -6.17 -8.37
C ILE A 112 -11.33 -6.89 -7.15
N GLU A 113 -10.88 -8.13 -6.97
CA GLU A 113 -11.32 -9.01 -5.90
C GLU A 113 -10.35 -8.96 -4.73
N ASP A 114 -10.88 -8.63 -3.56
CA ASP A 114 -10.22 -8.82 -2.27
C ASP A 114 -10.91 -9.98 -1.51
N LYS A 115 -10.37 -10.37 -0.36
CA LYS A 115 -10.95 -11.42 0.50
C LYS A 115 -12.38 -11.09 0.92
N ASN A 116 -12.68 -9.81 1.15
CA ASN A 116 -13.92 -9.36 1.78
C ASN A 116 -14.85 -8.55 0.84
N TRP A 117 -14.35 -8.08 -0.30
CA TRP A 117 -15.10 -7.21 -1.21
C TRP A 117 -14.64 -7.35 -2.66
N VAL A 118 -15.43 -6.80 -3.59
CA VAL A 118 -15.15 -6.72 -5.03
C VAL A 118 -15.47 -5.32 -5.54
N LEU A 119 -14.52 -4.64 -6.19
CA LEU A 119 -14.77 -3.40 -6.94
C LEU A 119 -15.09 -3.77 -8.39
N ILE A 120 -16.22 -3.29 -8.89
CA ILE A 120 -16.77 -3.57 -10.22
C ILE A 120 -16.91 -2.24 -10.96
N TYR A 121 -16.41 -2.16 -12.19
CA TYR A 121 -16.63 -0.99 -13.05
C TYR A 121 -17.78 -1.28 -14.01
N HIS A 122 -19.01 -0.87 -13.72
CA HIS A 122 -20.15 -1.05 -14.63
C HIS A 122 -20.33 0.21 -15.49
N ASP A 123 -20.13 0.12 -16.80
CA ASP A 123 -20.22 1.27 -17.73
C ASP A 123 -19.43 2.51 -17.28
N GLY A 124 -18.23 2.29 -16.71
CA GLY A 124 -17.37 3.35 -16.18
C GLY A 124 -17.76 3.85 -14.78
N VAL A 125 -18.87 3.37 -14.21
CA VAL A 125 -19.28 3.69 -12.84
C VAL A 125 -18.68 2.66 -11.88
N PRO A 126 -17.86 3.08 -10.90
CA PRO A 126 -17.30 2.17 -9.92
C PRO A 126 -18.35 1.80 -8.86
N GLU A 127 -18.45 0.51 -8.53
CA GLU A 127 -19.31 -0.03 -7.46
C GLU A 127 -18.53 -1.01 -6.58
N ILE A 128 -18.67 -0.91 -5.25
CA ILE A 128 -18.05 -1.86 -4.31
C ILE A 128 -19.12 -2.80 -3.77
N ARG A 129 -18.89 -4.10 -3.92
CA ARG A 129 -19.72 -5.16 -3.36
C ARG A 129 -19.00 -5.89 -2.24
N PHE A 130 -19.65 -6.02 -1.09
CA PHE A 130 -19.14 -6.83 0.03
C PHE A 130 -19.63 -8.28 -0.10
N LYS A 131 -18.73 -9.24 0.11
CA LYS A 131 -19.03 -10.68 0.08
C LYS A 131 -19.94 -11.09 1.24
#